data_AF-A0A2V2Q820-F1
#
_entry.id   AF-A0A2V2Q820-F1
#
_cell.length_a   1.000
_cell.length_b   1.000
_cell.length_c   1.000
_cell.angle_alpha   90.00
_cell.angle_beta   90.00
_cell.angle_gamma   90.00
#
_symmetry.space_group_name_H-M   'P 1'
#
loop_
_entity.id
_entity.type
_entity.pdbx_description
1 polymer ?
#
loop_
_entity_poly.entity_id
_entity_poly.type
_entity_poly.pdbx_seq_one_letter_code
_entity_poly.pdbx_strand_id
1 'polypeptide(L)'
;AAAALNAVLAHGRIRRTLGADGLPESVVEVDDPAWGPAWHAADNWLELVADRPGRIRPCANDACVLHFYDVSKNGTRRWCSMAGCGNRAKAQRHYARRTNAGG
;
A
#
# COMPACT_ATOMS: atom_id res chain seq x y z
N ALA A 1 13.73 -5.68 3.05
CA ALA A 1 12.24 -5.66 2.96
C ALA A 1 11.66 -7.07 3.12
N ALA A 2 11.96 -8.03 2.23
CA ALA A 2 11.39 -9.38 2.29
C ALA A 2 11.60 -10.10 3.64
N ALA A 3 12.81 -10.05 4.22
CA ALA A 3 13.08 -10.67 5.52
C ALA A 3 12.22 -10.10 6.66
N ALA A 4 12.00 -8.78 6.69
CA ALA A 4 11.15 -8.14 7.70
C ALA A 4 9.67 -8.50 7.51
N LEU A 5 9.20 -8.55 6.26
CA LEU A 5 7.83 -8.99 5.96
C LEU A 5 7.61 -10.45 6.40
N ASN A 6 8.54 -11.33 6.06
CA ASN A 6 8.48 -12.74 6.45
C ASN A 6 8.56 -12.93 7.97
N ALA A 7 9.31 -12.08 8.67
CA ALA A 7 9.32 -12.10 10.14
C ALA A 7 7.94 -11.76 10.72
N VAL A 8 7.22 -10.77 10.16
CA VAL A 8 5.84 -10.48 10.56
C VAL A 8 4.92 -11.67 10.25
N LEU A 9 5.01 -12.23 9.05
CA LEU A 9 4.17 -13.36 8.62
C LEU A 9 4.40 -14.62 9.46
N ALA A 10 5.59 -14.80 10.04
CA ALA A 10 5.90 -15.92 10.91
C ALA A 10 5.09 -15.93 12.23
N HIS A 11 4.45 -14.82 12.61
CA HIS A 11 3.62 -14.71 13.81
C HIS A 11 2.17 -15.20 13.62
N GLY A 12 1.83 -15.76 12.46
CA GLY A 12 0.48 -16.23 12.20
C GLY A 12 0.31 -17.04 10.93
N ARG A 13 -0.91 -17.49 10.68
CA ARG A 13 -1.29 -18.31 9.52
C ARG A 13 -2.77 -18.15 9.19
N ILE A 14 -3.14 -18.51 7.96
CA ILE A 14 -4.55 -18.65 7.57
C ILE A 14 -4.97 -20.10 7.77
N ARG A 15 -5.90 -20.35 8.69
CA ARG A 15 -6.61 -21.63 8.77
C ARG A 15 -7.83 -21.57 7.86
N ARG A 16 -7.91 -22.50 6.91
CA ARG A 16 -9.07 -22.69 6.05
C ARG A 16 -9.94 -23.80 6.58
N THR A 17 -11.25 -23.57 6.63
CA THR A 17 -12.27 -24.54 7.02
C THR A 17 -13.41 -24.55 6.00
N LEU A 18 -14.22 -25.60 6.03
CA LEU A 18 -15.48 -25.63 5.30
C LEU A 18 -16.58 -25.26 6.28
N GLY A 19 -17.31 -24.18 5.98
CA GLY A 19 -18.45 -23.73 6.77
C GLY A 19 -19.60 -24.73 6.72
N ALA A 20 -20.55 -24.61 7.65
CA ALA A 20 -21.75 -25.46 7.69
C ALA A 20 -22.65 -25.27 6.45
N ASP A 21 -22.51 -24.13 5.76
CA ASP A 21 -23.14 -23.80 4.49
C ASP A 21 -22.42 -24.42 3.26
N GLY A 22 -21.29 -25.11 3.49
CA GLY A 22 -20.45 -25.67 2.43
C GLY A 22 -19.57 -24.63 1.73
N LEU A 23 -19.46 -23.40 2.24
CA LEU A 23 -18.56 -22.38 1.70
C LEU A 23 -17.20 -22.39 2.41
N PRO A 24 -16.12 -22.01 1.71
CA PRO A 24 -14.80 -21.90 2.34
C PRO A 24 -14.77 -20.73 3.32
N GLU A 25 -14.36 -21.01 4.54
CA GLU A 25 -14.08 -20.02 5.56
C GLU A 25 -12.56 -19.90 5.76
N SER A 26 -12.09 -18.69 6.03
CA SER A 26 -10.68 -18.42 6.33
C SER A 26 -10.59 -17.63 7.62
N VAL A 27 -9.86 -18.16 8.59
CA VAL A 27 -9.59 -17.52 9.88
C VAL A 27 -8.11 -17.25 9.98
N VAL A 28 -7.75 -16.01 10.28
CA VAL A 28 -6.38 -15.64 10.61
C VAL A 28 -6.12 -16.00 12.07
N GLU A 29 -5.10 -16.82 12.28
CA GLU A 29 -4.59 -17.20 13.59
C GLU A 29 -3.24 -16.53 13.79
N VAL A 30 -3.09 -15.78 14.87
CA VAL A 30 -1.82 -15.15 15.26
C VAL A 30 -1.41 -15.61 16.66
N ASP A 31 -0.11 -15.70 16.90
CA ASP A 31 0.45 -16.21 18.17
C ASP A 31 0.16 -15.26 19.35
N ASP A 32 0.15 -13.95 19.08
CA ASP A 32 -0.27 -12.89 20.01
C ASP A 32 -1.26 -11.96 19.26
N PRO A 33 -2.44 -11.64 19.82
CA PRO A 33 -3.39 -10.72 19.22
C PRO A 33 -2.81 -9.36 18.80
N ALA A 34 -1.74 -8.89 19.45
CA ALA A 34 -1.03 -7.66 19.08
C ALA A 34 -0.43 -7.72 17.67
N TRP A 35 -0.13 -8.90 17.13
CA TRP A 35 0.36 -9.08 15.77
C TRP A 35 -0.74 -8.96 14.70
N GLY A 36 -2.01 -9.09 15.07
CA GLY A 36 -3.14 -9.12 14.12
C GLY A 36 -3.07 -8.03 13.04
N PRO A 37 -2.99 -6.72 13.41
CA PRO A 37 -2.92 -5.65 12.43
C PRO A 37 -1.73 -5.73 11.48
N ALA A 38 -0.53 -6.04 12.00
CA ALA A 38 0.69 -6.14 11.19
C ALA A 38 0.64 -7.35 10.26
N TRP A 39 0.15 -8.49 10.75
CA TRP A 39 0.00 -9.71 9.98
C TRP A 39 -1.00 -9.53 8.83
N HIS A 40 -2.19 -8.96 9.10
CA HIS A 40 -3.17 -8.65 8.05
C HIS A 40 -2.61 -7.67 7.01
N ALA A 41 -1.84 -6.66 7.42
CA ALA A 41 -1.21 -5.74 6.47
C ALA A 41 -0.19 -6.45 5.57
N ALA A 42 0.59 -7.40 6.12
CA ALA A 42 1.55 -8.18 5.38
C ALA A 42 0.89 -9.15 4.39
N ASP A 43 -0.18 -9.83 4.81
CA ASP A 43 -0.95 -10.75 3.97
C ASP A 43 -1.63 -10.02 2.81
N ASN A 44 -2.36 -8.93 3.09
CA ASN A 44 -2.94 -8.08 2.05
C ASN A 44 -1.89 -7.53 1.07
N TRP A 45 -0.69 -7.21 1.57
CA TRP A 45 0.41 -6.78 0.70
C TRP A 45 0.82 -7.91 -0.26
N LEU A 46 0.92 -9.16 0.22
CA LEU A 46 1.22 -10.30 -0.64
C LEU A 46 0.14 -10.52 -1.70
N GLU A 47 -1.14 -10.39 -1.34
CA GLU A 47 -2.25 -10.48 -2.29
C GLU A 47 -2.13 -9.44 -3.41
N LEU A 48 -1.86 -8.17 -3.04
CA LEU A 48 -1.71 -7.09 -4.02
C LEU A 48 -0.49 -7.28 -4.95
N VAL A 49 0.62 -7.81 -4.40
CA VAL A 49 1.81 -8.14 -5.20
C VAL A 49 1.53 -9.30 -6.15
N ALA A 50 0.78 -10.30 -5.70
CA ALA A 50 0.40 -11.46 -6.50
C ALA A 50 -0.59 -11.10 -7.62
N ASP A 51 -1.59 -10.25 -7.34
CA ASP A 51 -2.57 -9.78 -8.32
C ASP A 51 -1.89 -9.01 -9.46
N ARG A 52 -1.13 -7.95 -9.15
CA ARG A 52 -0.40 -7.16 -10.14
C ARG A 52 0.97 -6.70 -9.64
N PRO A 53 2.03 -7.43 -10.00
CA PRO A 53 3.40 -7.07 -9.64
C PRO A 53 3.76 -5.64 -10.07
N GLY A 54 4.47 -4.92 -9.21
CA GLY A 54 4.95 -3.56 -9.49
C GLY A 54 3.89 -2.45 -9.43
N ARG A 55 2.66 -2.74 -9.00
CA ARG A 55 1.62 -1.72 -8.81
C ARG A 55 1.68 -1.03 -7.45
N ILE A 56 2.34 -1.61 -6.45
CA ILE A 56 2.66 -0.88 -5.22
C ILE A 56 3.89 0.00 -5.46
N ARG A 57 3.71 1.31 -5.37
CA ARG A 57 4.73 2.29 -5.75
C ARG A 57 4.89 3.37 -4.68
N PRO A 58 6.09 3.91 -4.48
CA PRO A 58 6.29 5.08 -3.64
C PRO A 58 5.62 6.30 -4.26
N CYS A 59 5.14 7.21 -3.42
CA CYS A 59 4.69 8.53 -3.87
C CYS A 59 5.84 9.28 -4.54
N ALA A 60 5.60 9.93 -5.68
CA ALA A 60 6.62 10.71 -6.39
C ALA A 60 6.97 12.05 -5.71
N ASN A 61 6.48 12.29 -4.48
CA ASN A 61 6.82 13.47 -3.70
C ASN A 61 7.88 13.03 -2.69
N ASP A 62 9.09 13.53 -2.82
CA ASP A 62 10.25 13.06 -2.06
C ASP A 62 10.08 13.24 -0.54
N ALA A 63 9.27 14.21 -0.11
CA ALA A 63 8.92 14.40 1.31
C ALA A 63 7.81 13.47 1.81
N CYS A 64 7.27 12.58 0.97
CA CYS A 64 6.16 11.69 1.32
C CYS A 64 6.64 10.24 1.45
N VAL A 65 6.50 9.69 2.65
CA VAL A 65 6.89 8.31 2.98
C VAL A 65 5.86 7.25 2.54
N LEU A 66 4.71 7.67 2.01
CA LEU A 66 3.61 6.77 1.69
C LEU A 66 3.86 6.01 0.38
N HIS A 67 3.45 4.75 0.38
CA HIS A 67 3.26 3.94 -0.81
C HIS A 67 1.77 3.90 -1.19
N PHE A 68 1.47 3.54 -2.44
CA PHE A 68 0.10 3.36 -2.91
C PHE A 68 0.01 2.23 -3.92
N TYR A 69 -1.16 1.60 -4.02
CA TYR A 69 -1.50 0.66 -5.10
C TYR A 69 -2.03 1.43 -6.33
N ASP A 70 -1.38 1.25 -7.47
CA ASP A 70 -1.70 1.93 -8.72
C ASP A 70 -2.84 1.21 -9.46
N VAL A 71 -4.06 1.63 -9.16
CA VAL A 71 -5.30 1.18 -9.83
C VAL A 71 -5.55 1.86 -11.18
N SER A 72 -4.65 2.74 -11.65
CA SER A 72 -4.85 3.40 -12.95
C SER A 72 -4.67 2.41 -14.10
N LYS A 73 -5.48 2.56 -15.15
CA LYS A 73 -5.49 1.67 -16.32
C LYS A 73 -4.09 1.40 -16.89
N ASN A 74 -3.27 2.44 -16.97
CA ASN A 74 -1.94 2.39 -17.60
C ASN A 74 -0.78 2.35 -16.59
N GLY A 75 -1.05 2.29 -15.28
CA GLY A 75 0.00 2.31 -14.26
C GLY A 75 0.77 3.64 -14.20
N THR A 76 0.09 4.76 -14.42
CA THR A 76 0.70 6.09 -14.55
C THR A 76 0.43 6.99 -13.35
N ARG A 77 -0.20 6.48 -12.28
CA ARG A 77 -0.42 7.28 -11.08
C ARG A 77 0.93 7.61 -10.43
N ARG A 78 1.10 8.88 -10.07
CA ARG A 78 2.35 9.40 -9.48
C ARG A 78 2.25 9.70 -7.99
N TRP A 79 1.04 9.93 -7.48
CA TRP A 79 0.84 10.49 -6.15
C TRP A 79 -0.04 9.57 -5.30
N CYS A 80 0.31 9.43 -4.02
CA CYS A 80 -0.50 8.68 -3.06
C CYS A 80 -1.93 9.25 -2.92
N SER A 81 -2.11 10.55 -3.15
CA SER A 81 -3.43 11.18 -3.27
C SER A 81 -3.32 12.43 -4.15
N MET A 82 -4.31 12.65 -5.01
CA MET A 82 -4.40 13.89 -5.78
C MET A 82 -4.65 15.09 -4.86
N ALA A 83 -5.52 14.95 -3.86
CA ALA A 83 -5.84 16.01 -2.91
C ALA A 83 -4.64 16.40 -2.03
N GLY A 84 -3.79 15.43 -1.66
CA GLY A 84 -2.57 15.66 -0.90
C GLY A 84 -1.37 16.02 -1.77
N CYS A 85 -0.58 15.00 -2.15
CA CYS A 85 0.67 15.19 -2.90
C CYS A 85 0.47 15.80 -4.29
N GLY A 86 -0.62 15.45 -4.99
CA GLY A 86 -0.90 16.02 -6.31
C GLY A 86 -1.08 17.53 -6.29
N ASN A 87 -1.84 18.04 -5.31
CA ASN A 87 -2.05 19.48 -5.13
C ASN A 87 -0.80 20.20 -4.63
N ARG A 88 -0.04 19.61 -3.70
CA ARG A 88 1.27 20.17 -3.29
C ARG A 88 2.20 20.39 -4.48
N ALA A 89 2.32 19.40 -5.35
CA ALA A 89 3.15 19.51 -6.55
C ALA A 89 2.63 20.59 -7.53
N LYS A 90 1.31 20.79 -7.65
CA LYS A 90 0.73 21.88 -8.45
C LYS A 90 1.06 23.25 -7.85
N ALA A 91 0.93 23.41 -6.53
CA ALA A 91 1.21 24.66 -5.83
C ALA A 91 2.68 25.06 -5.96
N GLN A 92 3.62 24.12 -5.77
CA GLN A 92 5.05 24.36 -5.97
C GLN A 92 5.38 24.85 -7.39
N ARG A 93 4.82 24.20 -8.42
CA ARG A 93 5.01 24.64 -9.82
C ARG A 93 4.44 26.04 -10.08
N HIS A 94 3.28 26.36 -9.51
CA HIS A 94 2.68 27.68 -9.65
C HIS A 94 3.54 28.76 -8.98
N TYR A 95 4.05 28.51 -7.77
CA TYR A 95 4.94 29.43 -7.07
C TYR A 95 6.24 29.68 -7.84
N ALA A 96 6.91 28.62 -8.30
CA ALA A 96 8.16 28.72 -9.07
C ALA A 96 8.00 29.53 -10.37
N ARG A 97 6.83 29.44 -11.03
CA ARG A 97 6.54 30.27 -12.22
C ARG A 97 6.37 31.75 -11.86
N ARG A 98 5.73 32.05 -10.73
CA ARG A 98 5.53 33.45 -10.28
C ARG A 98 6.82 34.09 -9.82
N THR A 99 7.72 33.34 -9.19
CA THR A 99 9.04 33.85 -8.80
C THR A 99 9.95 34.06 -10.02
N ASN A 100 9.87 33.20 -11.04
CA ASN A 100 10.69 33.34 -12.26
C ASN A 100 10.16 34.38 -13.25
N ALA A 101 8.91 34.85 -13.11
CA ALA A 101 8.33 35.90 -13.94
C ALA A 101 8.46 37.31 -13.35
N GLY A 102 9.01 37.42 -12.13
CA GLY A 102 9.15 38.69 -11.39
C GLY A 102 10.60 39.05 -11.05
N GLY A 103 11.59 38.35 -11.61
CA GLY A 103 13.01 38.70 -11.59
C GLY A 103 13.52 38.83 -13.01
#